data_AF-A0A7I7L815-F1
#
_entry.id   AF-A0A7I7L815-F1
#
_cell.length_a   1.000
_cell.length_b   1.000
_cell.length_c   1.000
_cell.angle_alpha   90.00
_cell.angle_beta   90.00
_cell.angle_gamma   90.00
#
_symmetry.space_group_name_H-M   'P 1'
#
loop_
_entity.id
_entity.type
_entity.pdbx_description
1 polymer ?
#
loop_
_entity_poly.entity_id
_entity_poly.type
_entity_poly.pdbx_seq_one_letter_code
_entity_poly.pdbx_strand_id
1 'polypeptide(L)'
;MTTGAISEGATPEAIGEGFYSERELTYIQPQKRRLSEYEAVICNAQPDMGQFDSGGWYLLRPDGLGCQDARTTALVHPNWFDYRDPSGL
;
A
#
# COMPACT_ATOMS: atom_id res chain seq x y z
N MET A 1 30.98 -1.57 -7.95
CA MET A 1 30.27 -0.27 -7.94
C MET A 1 29.46 -0.22 -9.22
N THR A 2 28.15 -0.41 -9.13
CA THR A 2 27.26 -0.47 -10.30
C THR A 2 26.45 0.81 -10.32
N THR A 3 26.81 1.73 -11.22
CA THR A 3 26.17 3.03 -11.37
C THR A 3 24.78 2.84 -11.95
N GLY A 4 23.73 3.10 -11.17
CA GLY A 4 22.36 3.14 -11.65
C GLY A 4 22.15 4.31 -12.60
N ALA A 5 21.42 4.08 -13.69
CA ALA A 5 21.09 5.10 -14.68
C ALA A 5 20.13 6.13 -14.08
N ILE A 6 20.60 7.35 -13.83
CA ILE A 6 19.75 8.53 -13.63
C ILE A 6 19.60 9.24 -14.97
N SER A 7 18.36 9.63 -15.32
CA SER A 7 18.08 10.40 -16.54
C SER A 7 18.75 11.78 -16.48
N GLU A 8 19.40 12.19 -17.57
CA GLU A 8 19.98 13.53 -17.70
C GLU A 8 18.95 14.61 -17.34
N GLY A 9 19.28 15.43 -16.33
CA GLY A 9 18.44 16.55 -15.88
C GLY A 9 17.68 16.32 -14.57
N ALA A 10 17.66 15.10 -14.02
CA ALA A 10 17.16 14.88 -12.67
C ALA A 10 18.22 15.35 -11.65
N THR A 11 17.96 16.46 -10.97
CA THR A 11 18.71 16.79 -9.75
C THR A 11 18.30 15.75 -8.70
N PRO A 12 19.22 14.95 -8.16
CA PRO A 12 18.89 14.07 -7.04
C PRO A 12 18.41 14.98 -5.91
N GLU A 13 17.15 14.86 -5.51
CA GLU A 13 16.71 15.50 -4.27
C GLU A 13 17.61 14.98 -3.16
N ALA A 14 18.20 15.90 -2.41
CA ALA A 14 19.00 15.54 -1.26
C ALA A 14 18.08 14.83 -0.27
N ILE A 15 18.15 13.49 -0.29
CA ILE A 15 17.60 12.64 0.76
C ILE A 15 18.33 13.06 2.03
N GLY A 16 17.73 13.97 2.81
CA GLY A 16 18.29 14.48 4.05
C GLY A 16 18.82 13.34 4.93
N GLU A 17 19.95 13.53 5.60
CA GLU A 17 20.39 12.56 6.58
C GLU A 17 19.31 12.39 7.66
N GLY A 18 18.82 11.17 7.85
CA GLY A 18 17.67 10.87 8.73
C GLY A 18 16.37 10.48 8.01
N PHE A 19 16.43 10.08 6.73
CA PHE A 19 15.29 9.41 6.09
C PHE A 19 14.85 8.20 6.92
N TYR A 20 13.54 7.99 6.92
CA TYR A 20 12.85 6.94 7.65
C TYR A 20 13.63 5.63 7.58
N SER A 21 13.84 4.96 8.71
CA SER A 21 14.54 3.67 8.68
C SER A 21 13.74 2.70 7.80
N GLU A 22 14.38 1.71 7.17
CA GLU A 22 13.67 0.68 6.38
C GLU A 22 12.56 -0.05 7.19
N ARG A 23 12.57 0.09 8.53
CA ARG A 23 11.54 -0.42 9.44
C ARG A 23 10.34 0.50 9.63
N GLU A 24 10.39 1.73 9.13
CA GLU A 24 9.30 2.69 9.22
C GLU A 24 8.42 2.55 7.98
N LEU A 25 7.27 1.89 8.18
CA LEU A 25 6.27 1.67 7.12
C LEU A 25 5.53 2.97 6.84
N THR A 26 6.18 3.89 6.11
CA THR A 26 5.66 5.23 5.80
C THR A 26 4.38 5.25 4.97
N TYR A 27 4.03 4.12 4.36
CA TYR A 27 2.81 3.94 3.58
C TYR A 27 1.59 3.55 4.44
N ILE A 28 1.76 3.36 5.76
CA ILE A 28 0.66 3.10 6.69
C ILE A 28 0.49 4.31 7.59
N GLN A 29 -0.67 4.96 7.50
CA GLN A 29 -1.08 5.97 8.48
C GLN A 29 -1.52 5.27 9.78
N PRO A 30 -0.85 5.50 10.92
CA PRO A 30 -1.29 4.92 12.19
C PRO A 30 -2.61 5.53 12.66
N GLN A 31 -3.49 4.71 13.22
CA GLN A 31 -4.75 5.17 13.82
C GLN A 31 -4.53 5.91 15.14
N LYS A 32 -3.48 5.54 15.87
CA LYS A 32 -3.10 6.13 17.16
C LYS A 32 -1.82 6.95 16.99
N ARG A 33 -1.18 7.32 18.10
CA ARG A 33 0.04 8.13 18.09
C ARG A 33 1.21 7.47 17.35
N ARG A 34 1.27 6.14 17.30
CA ARG A 34 2.34 5.36 16.67
C ARG A 34 1.75 4.12 16.02
N LEU A 35 2.43 3.61 14.99
CA LEU A 35 2.11 2.35 14.34
C LEU A 35 2.17 1.22 15.36
N SER A 36 1.13 0.40 15.41
CA SER A 36 1.09 -0.83 16.19
C SER A 36 1.61 -2.02 15.37
N GLU A 37 1.96 -3.11 16.06
CA GLU A 37 2.34 -4.37 15.39
C GLU A 37 1.17 -4.94 14.57
N TYR A 38 -0.05 -4.87 15.10
CA TYR A 38 -1.28 -5.20 14.37
C TYR A 38 -1.36 -4.46 13.03
N GLU A 39 -1.19 -3.13 13.04
CA GLU A 39 -1.25 -2.35 11.81
C GLU A 39 -0.11 -2.71 10.84
N ALA A 40 1.10 -2.91 11.36
CA ALA A 40 2.28 -3.23 10.55
C ALA A 40 2.17 -4.58 9.83
N VAL A 41 1.51 -5.57 10.43
CA VAL A 41 1.37 -6.91 9.86
C VAL A 41 0.12 -7.05 8.98
N ILE A 42 -0.95 -6.29 9.26
CA ILE A 42 -2.25 -6.45 8.59
C ILE A 42 -2.47 -5.45 7.44
N CYS A 43 -2.08 -4.18 7.60
CA CYS A 43 -2.44 -3.16 6.61
C CYS A 43 -1.74 -3.43 5.27
N ASN A 44 -2.51 -3.36 4.18
CA ASN A 44 -2.06 -3.60 2.80
C ASN A 44 -1.51 -5.02 2.53
N ALA A 45 -1.74 -5.99 3.42
CA ALA A 45 -1.42 -7.39 3.15
C ALA A 45 -2.25 -7.96 1.98
N GLN A 46 -3.48 -7.48 1.83
CA GLN A 46 -4.32 -7.75 0.67
C GLN A 46 -3.84 -6.90 -0.52
N PRO A 47 -3.54 -7.48 -1.68
CA PRO A 47 -3.16 -6.72 -2.86
C PRO A 47 -4.41 -6.05 -3.47
N ASP A 48 -4.59 -4.75 -3.23
CA ASP A 48 -5.62 -3.97 -3.92
C ASP A 48 -5.05 -3.32 -5.17
N MET A 49 -5.59 -3.74 -6.32
CA MET A 49 -5.16 -3.23 -7.62
C MET A 49 -5.48 -1.74 -7.81
N GLY A 50 -6.39 -1.17 -7.03
CA GLY A 50 -6.71 0.25 -7.06
C GLY A 50 -5.63 1.16 -6.46
N GLN A 51 -4.66 0.61 -5.70
CA GLN A 51 -3.56 1.37 -5.11
C GLN A 51 -2.33 1.52 -6.04
N PHE A 52 -2.34 0.87 -7.21
CA PHE A 52 -1.22 0.86 -8.14
C PHE A 52 -1.61 1.49 -9.48
N ASP A 53 -0.67 2.18 -10.13
CA ASP A 53 -0.89 2.82 -11.44
C ASP A 53 -1.17 1.80 -12.56
N SER A 54 -0.74 0.55 -12.37
CA SER A 54 -1.01 -0.56 -13.27
C SER A 54 -1.19 -1.84 -12.49
N GLY A 55 -2.07 -2.72 -12.96
CA GLY A 55 -2.38 -3.95 -12.26
C GLY A 55 -3.50 -4.73 -12.90
N GLY A 56 -3.91 -5.79 -12.19
CA GLY A 56 -4.95 -6.71 -12.63
C GLY A 56 -4.74 -8.07 -11.99
N TRP A 57 -5.79 -8.88 -12.02
CA TRP A 57 -5.72 -10.23 -11.49
C TRP A 57 -5.10 -11.17 -12.53
N TYR A 58 -4.07 -11.92 -12.14
CA TYR A 58 -3.45 -12.94 -13.01
C TYR A 58 -4.42 -14.07 -13.37
N LEU A 59 -5.32 -14.40 -12.45
CA LEU A 59 -6.36 -15.41 -12.63
C LEU A 59 -7.72 -14.76 -12.40
N LEU A 60 -8.60 -14.98 -13.37
CA LEU A 60 -9.98 -14.52 -13.32
C LEU A 60 -10.90 -15.68 -12.97
N ARG A 61 -12.03 -15.34 -12.35
CA ARG A 61 -13.15 -16.26 -12.15
C ARG A 61 -13.80 -16.60 -13.51
N PRO A 62 -14.62 -17.67 -13.59
CA PRO A 62 -15.29 -18.06 -14.84
C PRO A 62 -16.21 -16.99 -15.44
N ASP A 63 -16.68 -16.04 -14.62
CA ASP A 63 -17.46 -14.87 -15.03
C ASP A 63 -16.59 -13.71 -15.57
N GLY A 64 -15.28 -13.92 -15.68
CA GLY A 64 -14.31 -12.94 -16.15
C GLY A 64 -13.90 -11.91 -15.09
N LEU A 65 -14.34 -12.06 -13.84
CA LEU A 65 -14.08 -11.08 -12.80
C LEU A 65 -12.85 -11.40 -11.96
N GLY A 66 -12.30 -10.35 -11.35
CA GLY A 66 -11.24 -10.48 -10.36
C GLY A 66 -11.62 -11.34 -9.16
N CYS A 67 -10.62 -11.82 -8.42
CA CYS A 67 -10.89 -12.55 -7.16
C CYS A 67 -11.52 -11.64 -6.09
N GLN A 68 -11.24 -10.33 -6.17
CA GLN A 68 -11.98 -9.29 -5.46
C GLN A 68 -12.52 -8.30 -6.49
N ASP A 69 -13.74 -7.85 -6.25
CA ASP A 69 -14.46 -6.98 -7.16
C ASP A 69 -15.39 -6.06 -6.38
N ALA A 70 -15.36 -4.76 -6.70
CA ALA A 70 -16.17 -3.74 -6.02
C ALA A 70 -17.68 -4.00 -6.14
N ARG A 71 -18.13 -4.72 -7.17
CA ARG A 71 -19.56 -5.06 -7.36
C ARG A 71 -20.10 -6.07 -6.36
N THR A 72 -19.24 -6.66 -5.53
CA THR A 72 -19.67 -7.61 -4.48
C THR A 72 -20.39 -6.92 -3.31
N THR A 73 -20.33 -5.60 -3.23
CA THR A 73 -21.04 -4.80 -2.21
C THR A 73 -21.64 -3.53 -2.84
N ALA A 74 -22.71 -3.02 -2.23
CA ALA A 74 -23.29 -1.72 -2.59
C ALA A 74 -22.55 -0.54 -1.92
N LEU A 75 -21.70 -0.82 -0.93
CA LEU A 75 -20.93 0.18 -0.21
C LEU A 75 -19.75 0.66 -1.05
N VAL A 76 -19.41 1.94 -0.91
CA VAL A 76 -18.26 2.56 -1.60
C VAL A 76 -17.44 3.31 -0.56
N HIS A 77 -16.12 3.13 -0.59
CA HIS A 77 -15.19 3.84 0.27
C HIS A 77 -13.96 4.28 -0.54
N PRO A 78 -13.38 5.47 -0.30
CA PRO A 78 -12.18 5.93 -1.00
C PRO A 78 -10.93 5.07 -0.72
N ASN A 79 -10.86 4.45 0.47
CA ASN A 79 -9.77 3.55 0.83
C ASN A 79 -10.25 2.43 1.77
N TRP A 80 -10.40 1.21 1.26
CA TRP A 80 -10.90 0.09 2.06
C TRP A 80 -9.96 -0.33 3.21
N PHE A 81 -8.70 0.11 3.18
CA PHE A 81 -7.71 -0.15 4.21
C PHE A 81 -7.75 0.82 5.39
N ASP A 82 -8.69 1.77 5.43
CA ASP A 82 -8.80 2.71 6.56
C ASP A 82 -9.41 2.08 7.82
N TYR A 83 -10.09 0.94 7.69
CA TYR A 83 -10.66 0.25 8.84
C TYR A 83 -9.57 -0.27 9.79
N ARG A 84 -9.87 -0.23 11.08
CA ARG A 84 -9.04 -0.76 12.16
C ARG A 84 -9.93 -1.39 13.22
N ASP A 85 -9.58 -2.58 13.67
CA ASP A 85 -10.21 -3.17 14.86
C ASP A 85 -9.78 -2.38 16.11
N PRO A 86 -10.72 -1.81 16.89
CA PRO A 86 -10.40 -1.13 18.14
C PRO A 86 -9.64 -2.00 19.17
N SER A 87 -9.77 -3.33 19.09
CA SER A 87 -9.06 -4.26 19.97
C SER A 87 -7.55 -4.25 19.74
N GLY A 88 -7.11 -4.02 18.49
CA GLY A 88 -5.70 -4.02 18.08
C GLY A 88 -4.99 -5.35 18.32
N LEU A 89 -5.74 -6.47 18.34
CA LEU A 89 -5.24 -7.84 18.51
C LEU A 89 -5.02 -8.54 17.16
#